data_AF-A0A7T5ENC3-F1
#
_entry.id   AF-A0A7T5ENC3-F1
#
_cell.length_a   1.000
_cell.length_b   1.000
_cell.length_c   1.000
_cell.angle_alpha   90.00
_cell.angle_beta   90.00
_cell.angle_gamma   90.00
#
_symmetry.space_group_name_H-M   'P 1'
#
loop_
_entity.id
_entity.type
_entity.pdbx_description
1 polymer ?
#
loop_
_entity_poly.entity_id
_entity_poly.type
_entity_poly.pdbx_seq_one_letter_code
_entity_poly.pdbx_strand_id
1 'polypeptide(L)'
;MVSIVFLLSTGFSLLFAFLAIMSGNGRYLIASACLYFPLAWYLNATPRFEGALLLYLFHLLIAYSLYRGPKLLWLAWVSFVALLAVPAWLVISVLFH
;
A
#
# COMPACT_ATOMS: atom_id res chain seq x y z
N MET A 1 4.17 -0.83 -20.48
CA MET A 1 2.74 -0.44 -20.34
C MET A 1 2.28 -0.85 -18.95
N VAL A 2 1.81 0.11 -18.12
CA VAL A 2 1.10 -0.23 -16.88
C VAL A 2 -0.30 -0.65 -17.28
N SER A 3 -0.64 -1.93 -17.14
CA SER A 3 -1.98 -2.42 -17.50
C SER A 3 -3.03 -1.87 -16.54
N ILE A 4 -4.24 -1.58 -17.05
CA ILE A 4 -5.40 -1.15 -16.26
C ILE A 4 -5.67 -2.03 -15.02
N VAL A 5 -5.36 -3.32 -15.13
CA VAL A 5 -5.46 -4.30 -14.03
C VAL A 5 -4.56 -3.93 -12.84
N PHE A 6 -3.37 -3.36 -13.07
CA PHE A 6 -2.47 -2.89 -12.00
C PHE A 6 -3.04 -1.66 -11.27
N LEU A 7 -3.60 -0.71 -12.02
CA LEU A 7 -4.22 0.48 -11.44
C LEU A 7 -5.42 0.11 -10.57
N LEU A 8 -6.27 -0.79 -11.08
CA LEU A 8 -7.44 -1.27 -10.35
C LEU A 8 -7.04 -2.05 -9.09
N SER A 9 -6.12 -3.00 -9.18
CA SER A 9 -5.66 -3.77 -8.01
C SER A 9 -5.02 -2.89 -6.94
N THR A 10 -4.22 -1.89 -7.33
CA THR A 10 -3.64 -0.91 -6.40
C THR A 10 -4.74 -0.07 -5.74
N GLY A 11 -5.71 0.43 -6.52
CA GLY A 11 -6.84 1.19 -5.99
C GLY A 11 -7.67 0.41 -4.98
N PHE A 12 -8.01 -0.84 -5.30
CA PHE A 12 -8.71 -1.74 -4.38
C PHE A 12 -7.88 -2.08 -3.15
N SER A 13 -6.57 -2.28 -3.31
CA SER A 13 -5.68 -2.52 -2.17
C SER A 13 -5.68 -1.35 -1.20
N LEU A 14 -5.57 -0.11 -1.69
CA LEU A 14 -5.61 1.10 -0.87
C LEU A 14 -6.98 1.26 -0.18
N LEU A 15 -8.07 0.99 -0.88
CA LEU A 15 -9.41 0.98 -0.30
C LEU A 15 -9.53 -0.03 0.85
N PHE A 16 -9.01 -1.25 0.67
CA PHE A 16 -9.02 -2.26 1.72
C PHE A 16 -8.12 -1.91 2.91
N ALA A 17 -6.96 -1.28 2.69
CA ALA A 17 -6.14 -0.77 3.79
C ALA A 17 -6.88 0.31 4.58
N PHE A 18 -7.56 1.24 3.91
CA PHE A 18 -8.40 2.25 4.55
C PHE A 18 -9.52 1.62 5.39
N LEU A 19 -10.25 0.65 4.81
CA LEU A 19 -11.31 -0.08 5.52
C LEU A 19 -10.76 -0.86 6.72
N ALA A 20 -9.56 -1.45 6.61
CA ALA A 20 -8.90 -2.12 7.73
C ALA A 20 -8.63 -1.16 8.89
N ILE A 21 -8.15 0.06 8.59
CA ILE A 21 -7.86 1.07 9.62
C ILE A 21 -9.15 1.57 10.28
N MET A 22 -10.18 1.86 9.48
CA MET A 22 -11.47 2.37 9.97
C MET A 22 -12.23 1.34 10.81
N SER A 23 -12.17 0.07 10.45
CA SER A 23 -12.91 -1.01 11.12
C SER A 23 -12.09 -1.75 12.18
N GLY A 24 -10.77 -1.54 12.22
CA GLY A 24 -9.85 -2.36 13.03
C GLY A 24 -9.77 -3.83 12.60
N ASN A 25 -10.30 -4.19 11.42
CA ASN A 25 -10.39 -5.58 10.98
C ASN A 25 -9.20 -5.98 10.10
N GLY A 26 -8.31 -6.81 10.64
CA GLY A 26 -7.11 -7.31 9.96
C GLY A 26 -7.38 -8.14 8.69
N ARG A 27 -8.60 -8.67 8.48
CA ARG A 27 -8.95 -9.39 7.24
C ARG A 27 -8.86 -8.49 6.01
N TYR A 28 -9.28 -7.23 6.13
CA TYR A 28 -9.15 -6.26 5.05
C TYR A 28 -7.69 -5.92 4.77
N LEU A 29 -6.84 -5.93 5.80
CA LEU A 29 -5.41 -5.67 5.61
C LEU A 29 -4.70 -6.79 4.87
N ILE A 30 -5.07 -8.05 5.13
CA ILE A 30 -4.56 -9.20 4.36
C ILE A 30 -4.99 -9.09 2.90
N ALA A 31 -6.27 -8.79 2.64
CA ALA A 31 -6.76 -8.57 1.29
C ALA A 31 -6.02 -7.43 0.58
N SER A 32 -5.78 -6.33 1.30
CA SER A 32 -4.98 -5.19 0.84
C SER A 32 -3.56 -5.63 0.43
N ALA A 33 -2.82 -6.31 1.32
CA ALA A 33 -1.46 -6.75 1.05
C ALA A 33 -1.38 -7.69 -0.17
N CYS A 34 -2.33 -8.61 -0.33
CA CYS A 34 -2.42 -9.50 -1.49
C CYS A 34 -2.66 -8.71 -2.79
N LEU A 35 -3.57 -7.74 -2.77
CA LEU A 35 -3.88 -6.91 -3.93
C LEU A 35 -2.76 -5.93 -4.30
N TYR A 36 -1.88 -5.59 -3.35
CA TYR A 36 -0.70 -4.75 -3.60
C TYR A 36 0.46 -5.54 -4.23
N PHE A 37 0.43 -6.88 -4.18
CA PHE A 37 1.51 -7.74 -4.69
C PHE A 37 1.91 -7.48 -6.15
N PRO A 38 0.96 -7.34 -7.11
CA PRO A 38 1.32 -7.04 -8.48
C PRO A 38 2.11 -5.73 -8.62
N LEU A 39 1.73 -4.69 -7.87
CA LEU A 39 2.45 -3.41 -7.87
C LEU A 39 3.85 -3.54 -7.28
N ALA A 40 3.99 -4.24 -6.16
CA ALA A 40 5.30 -4.47 -5.55
C ALA A 40 6.23 -5.28 -6.49
N TRP A 41 5.69 -6.30 -7.16
CA TRP A 41 6.42 -7.07 -8.16
C TRP A 41 6.89 -6.21 -9.34
N TYR A 42 6.01 -5.36 -9.86
CA TYR A 42 6.33 -4.43 -10.94
C TYR A 42 7.41 -3.42 -10.53
N LEU A 43 7.29 -2.84 -9.33
CA LEU A 43 8.25 -1.88 -8.81
C LEU A 43 9.63 -2.50 -8.57
N ASN A 44 9.68 -3.76 -8.13
CA ASN A 44 10.94 -4.50 -7.97
C ASN A 44 11.69 -4.70 -9.30
N ALA A 45 10.96 -4.79 -10.41
CA ALA A 45 11.56 -4.86 -11.75
C ALA A 45 11.93 -3.47 -12.32
N THR A 46 11.62 -2.38 -11.60
CA THR A 46 11.84 -1.00 -12.06
C THR A 46 13.20 -0.49 -11.56
N PRO A 47 14.18 -0.18 -12.44
CA PRO A 47 15.55 0.18 -12.03
C PRO A 47 15.68 1.42 -11.14
N ARG A 48 14.65 2.28 -11.13
CA ARG A 48 14.62 3.52 -10.34
C ARG A 48 14.00 3.35 -8.95
N PHE A 49 13.54 2.15 -8.58
CA PHE A 49 12.82 1.92 -7.34
C PHE A 49 13.40 0.74 -6.55
N GLU A 50 14.26 1.03 -5.57
CA GLU A 50 14.88 0.01 -4.69
C GLU A 50 14.04 -0.30 -3.44
N GLY A 51 12.85 0.28 -3.32
CA GLY A 51 12.01 0.25 -2.12
C GLY A 51 10.85 -0.76 -2.14
N ALA A 52 10.84 -1.75 -3.02
CA ALA A 52 9.66 -2.63 -3.19
C ALA A 52 9.27 -3.36 -1.89
N LEU A 53 10.27 -3.79 -1.10
CA LEU A 53 10.04 -4.41 0.22
C LEU A 53 9.47 -3.44 1.26
N LEU A 54 9.74 -2.14 1.13
CA LEU A 54 9.24 -1.11 2.06
C LEU A 54 7.71 -1.03 2.06
N LEU A 55 7.08 -1.35 0.93
CA LEU A 55 5.63 -1.41 0.79
C LEU A 55 5.00 -2.45 1.72
N TYR A 56 5.62 -3.62 1.85
CA TYR A 56 5.15 -4.65 2.76
C TYR A 56 5.42 -4.30 4.22
N LEU A 57 6.51 -3.58 4.51
CA LEU A 57 6.78 -3.05 5.85
C LEU A 57 5.70 -2.06 6.29
N PHE A 58 5.17 -1.23 5.38
CA PHE A 58 4.05 -0.35 5.72
C PHE A 58 2.76 -1.13 6.01
N HIS A 59 2.45 -2.19 5.26
CA HIS A 59 1.32 -3.06 5.60
C HIS A 59 1.51 -3.72 6.98
N LEU A 60 2.74 -4.15 7.29
CA LEU A 60 3.07 -4.73 8.60
C LEU A 60 2.92 -3.69 9.74
N LEU A 61 3.35 -2.45 9.52
CA LEU A 61 3.19 -1.36 10.48
C LEU A 61 1.72 -1.02 10.73
N ILE A 62 0.88 -1.05 9.70
CA ILE A 62 -0.58 -0.93 9.84
C ILE A 62 -1.13 -2.11 10.66
N ALA A 63 -0.69 -3.34 10.39
CA ALA A 63 -1.14 -4.50 11.15
C ALA A 63 -0.78 -4.39 12.64
N TYR A 64 0.48 -4.01 12.90
CA TYR A 64 1.01 -3.85 14.25
C TYR A 64 0.29 -2.74 15.02
N SER A 65 0.07 -1.60 14.39
CA SER A 65 -0.64 -0.47 15.01
C SER A 65 -2.10 -0.82 15.34
N LEU A 66 -2.81 -1.52 14.45
CA LEU A 66 -4.15 -2.00 14.72
C LEU A 66 -4.18 -3.04 15.85
N TYR A 67 -3.20 -3.95 15.91
CA TYR A 67 -3.08 -4.94 16.99
C TYR A 67 -2.84 -4.30 18.36
N ARG A 68 -2.03 -3.24 18.43
CA ARG A 68 -1.72 -2.51 19.67
C ARG A 68 -2.86 -1.60 20.13
N GLY A 69 -3.87 -1.37 19.29
CA GLY A 69 -5.06 -0.61 19.62
C GLY A 69 -4.88 0.91 19.50
N PRO A 70 -5.79 1.70 20.10
CA PRO A 70 -5.99 3.11 19.74
C PRO A 70 -4.78 4.02 19.96
N LYS A 71 -3.87 3.67 20.86
CA LYS A 71 -2.65 4.43 21.15
C LYS A 71 -1.70 4.54 19.95
N LEU A 72 -1.76 3.59 19.02
CA LEU A 72 -0.91 3.56 17.82
C LEU A 72 -1.70 3.79 16.52
N LEU A 73 -2.99 4.15 16.57
CA LEU A 73 -3.80 4.35 15.36
C LEU A 73 -3.21 5.43 14.44
N TRP A 74 -2.57 6.46 14.99
CA TRP A 74 -1.87 7.48 14.23
C TRP A 74 -0.74 6.88 13.35
N LEU A 75 -0.04 5.85 13.83
CA LEU A 75 1.01 5.16 13.08
C LEU A 75 0.44 4.39 11.89
N ALA A 76 -0.78 3.86 12.03
CA ALA A 76 -1.51 3.22 10.93
C ALA A 76 -1.77 4.24 9.80
N TRP A 77 -2.25 5.44 10.16
CA TRP A 77 -2.50 6.51 9.20
C TRP A 77 -1.23 7.03 8.53
N VAL A 78 -0.14 7.22 9.28
CA VAL A 78 1.15 7.63 8.71
C VAL A 78 1.67 6.58 7.72
N SER A 79 1.57 5.30 8.08
CA SER A 79 1.99 4.20 7.20
C SER A 79 1.11 4.09 5.96
N PHE A 80 -0.20 4.36 6.09
CA PHE A 80 -1.13 4.41 4.97
C PHE A 80 -0.83 5.55 3.99
N VAL A 81 -0.48 6.74 4.50
CA VAL A 81 -0.04 7.87 3.66
C VAL A 81 1.23 7.51 2.89
N ALA A 82 2.17 6.82 3.52
CA ALA A 82 3.37 6.33 2.83
C ALA A 82 3.04 5.31 1.72
N LEU A 83 2.04 4.44 1.92
CA LEU A 83 1.52 3.54 0.89
C LEU A 83 0.85 4.26 -0.28
N LEU A 84 0.26 5.44 -0.06
CA LEU A 84 -0.32 6.28 -1.12
C LEU A 84 0.74 7.01 -1.93
N ALA A 85 1.87 7.38 -1.32
CA ALA A 85 2.94 8.14 -1.96
C ALA A 85 3.58 7.37 -3.14
N VAL A 86 3.69 6.05 -3.04
CA VAL A 86 4.32 5.21 -4.08
C VAL A 86 3.52 5.18 -5.40
N PRO A 87 2.22 4.87 -5.43
CA PRO A 87 1.44 4.93 -6.65
C PRO A 87 1.28 6.36 -7.16
N ALA A 88 1.25 7.37 -6.28
CA ALA A 88 1.27 8.77 -6.70
C ALA A 88 2.58 9.12 -7.44
N TRP A 89 3.73 8.72 -6.89
CA TRP A 89 5.02 8.86 -7.56
C TRP A 89 5.05 8.13 -8.91
N LEU A 90 4.52 6.91 -8.96
CA LEU A 90 4.45 6.13 -10.20
C LEU A 90 3.64 6.87 -11.27
N VAL A 91 2.46 7.39 -10.92
CA VAL A 91 1.62 8.15 -11.85
C VAL A 91 2.34 9.40 -12.36
N ILE A 92 3.01 10.16 -11.48
CA ILE A 92 3.80 11.33 -11.87
C ILE A 92 4.94 10.90 -12.81
N SER A 93 5.68 9.85 -12.48
CA SER A 93 6.80 9.38 -13.29
C SER A 93 6.40 8.91 -14.69
N VAL A 94 5.16 8.43 -14.86
CA VAL A 94 4.60 8.00 -16.15
C VAL A 94 4.01 9.17 -16.94
N LEU A 95 3.46 10.19 -16.28
CA LEU A 95 2.85 11.35 -16.96
C LEU A 95 3.88 12.38 -17.45
N PHE A 96 5.03 12.48 -16.77
CA PHE A 96 6.05 13.51 -17.05
C PHE A 96 7.31 12.96 -17.75
N HIS A 97 7.25 11.73 -18.28
CA HIS A 97 8.26 11.11 -19.15
C HIS A 97 7.63 10.58 -20.42
#